data_AF-A0A2W2CYG7-F1
#
_entry.id   AF-A0A2W2CYG7-F1
#
_cell.length_a   1.000
_cell.length_b   1.000
_cell.length_c   1.000
_cell.angle_alpha   90.00
_cell.angle_beta   90.00
_cell.angle_gamma   90.00
#
_symmetry.space_group_name_H-M   'P 1'
#
loop_
_entity.id
_entity.type
_entity.pdbx_description
1 polymer ?
#
loop_
_entity_poly.entity_id
_entity_poly.type
_entity_poly.pdbx_seq_one_letter_code
_entity_poly.pdbx_strand_id
1 'polypeptide(L)'
;MGVELVTDTGLSLELSWATPGREEGLSLTLGREEERTSSDLVDLVDVSGHQDWLGIIGSFVEVVAVSFCVYSDDLSVRPWSFRIGLSNGSSVTVALGETEGNFIRYLPDNLVVILDEAAARGYEIADGLQPAWGEVVPDAE
;
A
#
# COMPACT_ATOMS: atom_id res chain seq x y z
N MET A 1 7.62 -8.50 -3.64
CA MET A 1 6.29 -8.77 -3.06
C MET A 1 5.39 -7.59 -3.38
N GLY A 2 4.09 -7.80 -3.57
CA GLY A 2 3.16 -6.72 -3.92
C GLY A 2 1.71 -7.01 -3.54
N VAL A 3 0.91 -5.95 -3.53
CA VAL A 3 -0.54 -5.95 -3.35
C VAL A 3 -1.14 -5.39 -4.63
N GLU A 4 -2.15 -6.06 -5.16
CA GLU A 4 -2.88 -5.61 -6.34
C GLU A 4 -4.33 -5.31 -5.98
N LEU A 5 -4.83 -4.19 -6.49
CA LEU A 5 -6.25 -3.83 -6.44
C LEU A 5 -6.76 -3.69 -7.86
N VAL A 6 -7.78 -4.48 -8.21
CA VAL A 6 -8.37 -4.51 -9.55
C VAL A 6 -9.75 -3.88 -9.51
N THR A 7 -10.02 -2.98 -10.46
CA THR A 7 -11.34 -2.36 -10.63
C THR A 7 -12.23 -3.21 -11.54
N ASP A 8 -13.54 -2.99 -11.48
CA ASP A 8 -14.51 -3.62 -12.39
C ASP A 8 -14.29 -3.24 -13.87
N THR A 9 -13.58 -2.13 -14.12
CA THR A 9 -13.16 -1.69 -15.46
C THR A 9 -11.90 -2.39 -15.99
N GLY A 10 -11.27 -3.28 -15.19
CA GLY A 10 -10.05 -3.99 -15.55
C GLY A 10 -8.76 -3.17 -15.39
N LEU A 11 -8.83 -2.01 -14.72
CA LEU A 11 -7.63 -1.28 -14.29
C LEU A 11 -7.06 -1.95 -13.05
N SER A 12 -5.74 -2.09 -12.99
CA SER A 12 -5.04 -2.62 -11.83
C SER A 12 -4.10 -1.57 -11.23
N LEU A 13 -4.16 -1.46 -9.91
CA LEU A 13 -3.22 -0.71 -9.10
C LEU A 13 -2.31 -1.70 -8.38
N GLU A 14 -1.03 -1.68 -8.69
CA GLU A 14 -0.02 -2.50 -8.02
C GLU A 14 0.81 -1.66 -7.07
N LEU A 15 0.87 -2.11 -5.82
CA LEU A 15 1.73 -1.61 -4.77
C LEU A 15 2.79 -2.67 -4.51
N SER A 16 4.03 -2.41 -4.89
CA SER A 16 5.09 -3.40 -4.77
C SER A 16 6.30 -2.86 -4.04
N TRP A 17 6.93 -3.74 -3.28
CA TRP A 17 8.26 -3.47 -2.74
C TRP A 17 9.25 -3.37 -3.91
N ALA A 18 9.91 -2.23 -4.04
CA ALA A 18 10.97 -2.03 -5.04
C ALA A 18 12.31 -2.59 -4.51
N THR A 19 12.81 -3.63 -5.18
CA THR A 19 14.06 -4.41 -4.91
C THR A 19 15.37 -3.57 -4.79
N PRO A 20 16.49 -4.15 -4.30
CA PRO A 20 17.35 -3.57 -3.26
C PRO A 20 18.45 -2.65 -3.81
N GLY A 21 18.94 -1.78 -2.93
CA GLY A 21 20.06 -0.87 -3.19
C GLY A 21 19.86 0.40 -2.37
N ARG A 22 20.38 1.53 -2.88
CA ARG A 22 20.07 2.85 -2.29
C ARG A 22 18.60 3.27 -2.45
N GLU A 23 17.76 2.39 -3.01
CA GLU A 23 16.42 2.73 -3.49
C GLU A 23 15.23 2.01 -2.83
N GLU A 24 15.42 1.44 -1.65
CA GLU A 24 14.35 0.76 -0.91
C GLU A 24 13.12 1.67 -0.72
N GLY A 25 11.94 1.13 -1.00
CA GLY A 25 10.69 1.89 -0.89
C GLY A 25 9.49 1.16 -1.51
N LEU A 26 8.32 1.76 -1.32
CA LEU A 26 7.06 1.27 -1.88
C LEU A 26 6.80 1.92 -3.23
N SER A 27 6.66 1.12 -4.29
CA SER A 27 6.30 1.60 -5.62
C SER A 27 4.80 1.46 -5.87
N LEU A 28 4.24 2.35 -6.69
CA LEU A 28 2.85 2.31 -7.15
C LEU A 28 2.83 2.36 -8.68
N THR A 29 2.21 1.35 -9.30
CA THR A 29 2.08 1.23 -10.75
C THR A 29 0.61 1.04 -11.14
N LEU A 30 0.16 1.79 -12.15
CA LEU A 30 -1.16 1.66 -12.75
C LEU A 30 -1.03 0.91 -14.08
N GLY A 31 -1.88 -0.10 -14.28
CA GLY A 31 -1.89 -0.90 -15.50
C GLY A 31 -3.29 -1.44 -15.82
N ARG A 32 -3.35 -2.36 -16.78
CA ARG A 32 -4.54 -3.18 -17.06
C ARG A 32 -4.25 -4.63 -16.73
N GLU A 33 -5.26 -5.32 -16.21
CA GLU A 33 -5.18 -6.74 -15.85
C GLU A 33 -4.74 -7.61 -17.04
N GLU A 34 -5.26 -7.31 -18.24
CA GLU A 34 -4.98 -8.03 -19.49
C GLU A 34 -3.53 -7.91 -19.97
N GLU A 35 -2.78 -6.90 -19.50
CA GLU A 35 -1.39 -6.64 -19.91
C GLU A 35 -0.38 -7.44 -19.08
N ARG A 36 -0.83 -8.14 -18.02
CA ARG A 36 0.05 -8.92 -17.15
C ARG A 36 0.07 -10.38 -17.57
N THR A 37 1.24 -10.82 -18.02
CA THR A 37 1.54 -12.25 -18.08
C THR A 37 1.68 -12.76 -16.65
N SER A 38 0.82 -13.69 -16.25
CA SER A 38 0.86 -14.46 -14.99
C SER A 38 2.24 -15.08 -14.64
N SER A 39 3.24 -14.98 -15.52
CA SER A 39 4.62 -15.43 -15.33
C SER A 39 5.47 -14.58 -14.38
N ASP A 40 5.05 -13.36 -14.06
CA ASP A 40 5.87 -12.43 -13.27
C ASP A 40 5.60 -12.50 -11.75
N LEU A 41 4.57 -13.26 -11.34
CA LEU A 41 4.22 -13.50 -9.94
C LEU A 41 4.59 -14.94 -9.56
N VAL A 42 5.31 -15.10 -8.44
CA VAL A 42 5.71 -16.42 -7.93
C VAL A 42 4.51 -17.17 -7.35
N ASP A 43 3.64 -16.45 -6.61
CA ASP A 43 2.38 -16.95 -6.05
C ASP A 43 1.36 -15.80 -5.98
N LEU A 44 0.18 -15.97 -6.56
CA LEU A 44 -0.95 -15.05 -6.47
C LEU A 44 -2.02 -15.65 -5.54
N VAL A 45 -2.44 -14.88 -4.53
CA VAL A 45 -3.52 -15.28 -3.62
C VAL A 45 -4.65 -14.27 -3.75
N ASP A 46 -5.79 -14.71 -4.30
CA ASP A 46 -7.01 -13.91 -4.35
C ASP A 46 -7.67 -13.86 -2.96
N VAL A 47 -7.74 -12.65 -2.40
CA VAL A 47 -8.34 -12.37 -1.09
C VAL A 47 -9.72 -11.74 -1.19
N SER A 48 -10.27 -11.58 -2.40
CA SER A 48 -11.56 -10.90 -2.64
C SER A 48 -12.73 -11.57 -1.90
N GLY A 49 -12.65 -12.89 -1.67
CA GLY A 49 -13.64 -13.65 -0.90
C GLY A 49 -13.41 -13.68 0.62
N HIS A 50 -12.32 -13.08 1.12
CA HIS A 50 -11.99 -13.09 2.54
C HIS A 50 -12.87 -12.10 3.31
N GLN A 51 -13.30 -12.46 4.52
CA GLN A 51 -14.29 -11.69 5.30
C GLN A 51 -13.86 -10.24 5.53
N ASP A 52 -12.58 -10.01 5.75
CA ASP A 52 -12.03 -8.68 6.00
C ASP A 52 -12.14 -7.75 4.77
N TRP A 53 -12.19 -8.31 3.56
CA TRP A 53 -12.27 -7.56 2.31
C TRP A 53 -13.71 -7.33 1.82
N LEU A 54 -14.70 -8.07 2.33
CA LEU A 54 -16.10 -7.94 1.91
C LEU A 54 -16.66 -6.53 2.11
N GLY A 55 -16.16 -5.81 3.11
CA GLY A 55 -16.55 -4.42 3.38
C GLY A 55 -15.91 -3.39 2.46
N ILE A 56 -14.95 -3.78 1.61
CA ILE A 56 -14.17 -2.89 0.75
C ILE A 56 -14.55 -3.08 -0.72
N ILE A 57 -14.72 -4.34 -1.14
CA ILE A 57 -15.03 -4.70 -2.53
C ILE A 57 -16.32 -4.03 -3.02
N GLY A 58 -16.28 -3.51 -4.25
CA GLY A 58 -17.41 -2.83 -4.90
C GLY A 58 -17.53 -1.34 -4.56
N SER A 59 -16.64 -0.79 -3.74
CA SER A 59 -16.57 0.65 -3.45
C SER A 59 -15.69 1.38 -4.46
N PHE A 60 -15.97 2.67 -4.68
CA PHE A 60 -15.14 3.52 -5.55
C PHE A 60 -13.95 4.08 -4.79
N VAL A 61 -12.80 4.22 -5.45
CA VAL A 61 -11.65 4.95 -4.92
C VAL A 61 -11.94 6.44 -5.00
N GLU A 62 -11.85 7.13 -3.87
CA GLU A 62 -12.07 8.59 -3.77
C GLU A 62 -10.82 9.37 -3.40
N VAL A 63 -9.90 8.72 -2.68
CA VAL A 63 -8.72 9.38 -2.11
C VAL A 63 -7.52 8.46 -2.23
N VAL A 64 -6.38 9.04 -2.59
CA VAL A 64 -5.06 8.41 -2.42
C VAL A 64 -4.22 9.31 -1.53
N ALA A 65 -3.57 8.70 -0.55
CA ALA A 65 -2.64 9.35 0.35
C ALA A 65 -1.35 8.55 0.43
N VAL A 66 -0.26 9.24 0.78
CA VAL A 66 1.07 8.66 0.82
C VAL A 66 1.79 9.14 2.08
N SER A 67 2.61 8.25 2.65
CA SER A 67 3.54 8.59 3.72
C SER A 67 4.96 8.41 3.24
N PHE A 68 5.82 9.36 3.62
CA PHE A 68 7.21 9.36 3.21
C PHE A 68 8.14 9.13 4.40
N CYS A 69 9.32 8.59 4.12
CA CYS A 69 10.41 8.45 5.07
C CYS A 69 11.72 8.98 4.47
N VAL A 70 12.64 9.36 5.35
CA VAL A 70 13.95 9.89 4.99
C VAL A 70 14.99 8.78 5.15
N TYR A 71 15.65 8.41 4.06
CA TYR A 71 16.76 7.45 4.12
C TYR A 71 18.05 8.19 4.53
N SER A 72 18.66 7.74 5.62
CA SER A 72 19.76 8.43 6.33
C SER A 72 21.06 8.55 5.52
N ASP A 73 21.27 7.67 4.55
CA ASP A 73 22.53 7.61 3.78
C ASP A 73 22.63 8.70 2.68
N ASP A 74 21.51 9.21 2.18
CA ASP A 74 21.48 10.18 1.09
C ASP A 74 20.42 11.29 1.25
N LEU A 75 19.68 11.30 2.36
CA LEU A 75 18.55 12.19 2.63
C LEU A 75 17.47 12.10 1.55
N SER A 76 17.40 10.98 0.81
CA SER A 76 16.32 10.75 -0.15
C SER A 76 15.00 10.52 0.60
N VAL A 77 13.94 11.09 0.05
CA VAL A 77 12.58 10.93 0.56
C VAL A 77 11.87 9.91 -0.29
N ARG A 78 11.33 8.86 0.33
CA ARG A 78 10.70 7.75 -0.38
C ARG A 78 9.38 7.37 0.25
N PRO A 79 8.38 6.96 -0.55
CA PRO A 79 7.14 6.43 -0.03
C PRO A 79 7.40 5.12 0.72
N TRP A 80 6.82 5.00 1.91
CA TRP A 80 6.83 3.76 2.70
C TRP A 80 5.41 3.25 3.01
N SER A 81 4.39 4.07 2.74
CA SER A 81 2.99 3.69 2.88
C SER A 81 2.12 4.41 1.83
N PHE A 82 1.09 3.73 1.35
CA PHE A 82 0.00 4.30 0.56
C PHE A 82 -1.34 3.93 1.18
N ARG A 83 -2.25 4.92 1.27
CA ARG A 83 -3.63 4.73 1.69
C ARG A 83 -4.57 5.03 0.54
N ILE A 84 -5.56 4.16 0.37
CA ILE A 84 -6.64 4.29 -0.59
C ILE A 84 -7.94 4.44 0.20
N GLY A 85 -8.54 5.61 0.12
CA GLY A 85 -9.84 5.92 0.72
C GLY A 85 -10.97 5.58 -0.25
N LEU A 86 -12.03 4.97 0.28
CA LEU A 86 -13.14 4.44 -0.50
C LEU A 86 -14.45 5.19 -0.21
N SER A 87 -15.37 5.16 -1.17
CA SER A 87 -16.66 5.86 -1.11
C SER A 87 -17.60 5.44 0.02
N ASN A 88 -17.33 4.30 0.66
CA ASN A 88 -18.08 3.83 1.81
C ASN A 88 -17.47 4.27 3.16
N GLY A 89 -16.43 5.11 3.12
CA GLY A 89 -15.69 5.59 4.29
C GLY A 89 -14.61 4.63 4.79
N SER A 90 -14.50 3.42 4.22
CA SER A 90 -13.42 2.49 4.54
C SER A 90 -12.11 2.92 3.86
N SER A 91 -11.00 2.31 4.28
CA SER A 91 -9.70 2.54 3.65
C SER A 91 -8.85 1.29 3.62
N VAL A 92 -7.97 1.20 2.62
CA VAL A 92 -6.91 0.19 2.53
C VAL A 92 -5.59 0.91 2.61
N THR A 93 -4.81 0.63 3.64
CA THR A 93 -3.43 1.14 3.76
C THR A 93 -2.45 0.01 3.52
N VAL A 94 -1.53 0.19 2.58
CA VAL A 94 -0.42 -0.74 2.33
C VAL A 94 0.86 -0.06 2.74
N ALA A 95 1.61 -0.68 3.65
CA ALA A 95 2.83 -0.12 4.20
C ALA A 95 3.95 -1.14 4.24
N LEU A 96 5.20 -0.66 4.29
CA LEU A 96 6.35 -1.49 4.62
C LEU A 96 6.23 -1.98 6.07
N GLY A 97 6.33 -3.29 6.27
CA GLY A 97 6.20 -3.90 7.58
C GLY A 97 5.67 -5.32 7.57
N GLU A 98 5.59 -5.90 8.76
CA GLU A 98 5.03 -7.22 9.00
C GLU A 98 4.17 -7.21 10.27
N THR A 99 3.23 -8.14 10.34
CA THR A 99 2.44 -8.36 11.56
C THR A 99 3.16 -9.33 12.49
N GLU A 100 3.42 -8.91 13.73
CA GLU A 100 3.93 -9.75 14.80
C GLU A 100 2.88 -9.82 15.92
N GLY A 101 2.03 -10.84 15.88
CA GLY A 101 0.87 -10.95 16.77
C GLY A 101 -0.16 -9.85 16.47
N ASN A 102 -0.41 -8.96 17.44
CA ASN A 102 -1.37 -7.85 17.30
C ASN A 102 -0.69 -6.50 16.99
N PHE A 103 0.61 -6.51 16.71
CA PHE A 103 1.38 -5.30 16.43
C PHE A 103 1.93 -5.35 15.02
N ILE A 104 2.12 -4.16 14.45
CA ILE A 104 2.80 -3.99 13.18
C ILE A 104 4.22 -3.56 13.49
N ARG A 105 5.18 -4.29 12.95
CA ARG A 105 6.60 -3.99 13.07
C ARG A 105 7.12 -3.50 11.74
N TYR A 106 7.96 -2.47 11.78
CA TYR A 106 8.68 -2.03 10.59
C TYR A 106 9.69 -3.07 10.13
N LEU A 107 9.53 -3.47 8.88
CA LEU A 107 10.41 -4.36 8.16
C LEU A 107 10.38 -3.97 6.67
N PRO A 108 11.47 -3.40 6.12
CA PRO A 108 11.45 -2.71 4.82
C PRO A 108 11.35 -3.64 3.60
N ASP A 109 11.53 -4.95 3.78
CA ASP A 109 11.40 -5.98 2.73
C ASP A 109 10.03 -6.68 2.73
N ASN A 110 9.17 -6.35 3.69
CA ASN A 110 7.82 -6.89 3.82
C ASN A 110 6.74 -5.83 3.61
N LEU A 111 5.53 -6.29 3.28
CA LEU A 111 4.33 -5.47 3.10
C LEU A 111 3.27 -5.95 4.08
N VAL A 112 2.58 -4.99 4.66
CA VAL A 112 1.39 -5.21 5.49
C VAL A 112 0.21 -4.45 4.90
N VAL A 113 -0.95 -5.10 4.88
CA VAL A 113 -2.22 -4.46 4.53
C VAL A 113 -2.99 -4.18 5.82
N ILE A 114 -3.36 -2.91 6.01
CA ILE A 114 -4.03 -2.39 7.20
C ILE A 114 -5.39 -1.86 6.77
N LEU A 115 -6.45 -2.50 7.26
CA LEU A 115 -7.84 -2.12 6.97
C LEU A 115 -8.47 -1.28 8.09
N ASP A 116 -7.86 -1.29 9.28
CA ASP A 116 -8.29 -0.49 10.42
C ASP A 116 -7.61 0.88 10.40
N GLU A 117 -8.42 1.95 10.41
CA GLU A 117 -7.92 3.32 10.39
C GLU A 117 -7.07 3.64 11.62
N ALA A 118 -7.48 3.21 12.82
CA ALA A 118 -6.75 3.51 14.04
C ALA A 118 -5.35 2.87 14.03
N ALA A 119 -5.24 1.63 13.55
CA ALA A 119 -3.97 0.95 13.34
C ALA A 119 -3.08 1.67 12.32
N ALA A 120 -3.64 2.11 11.18
CA ALA A 120 -2.88 2.85 10.18
C ALA A 120 -2.42 4.23 10.67
N ARG A 121 -3.22 4.89 11.53
CA ARG A 121 -2.83 6.15 12.19
C ARG A 121 -1.78 5.97 13.28
N GLY A 122 -1.82 4.86 13.99
CA GLY A 122 -0.89 4.55 15.08
C GLY A 122 0.42 3.92 14.60
N TYR A 123 0.48 3.45 13.35
CA TYR A 123 1.68 2.84 12.82
C TYR A 123 2.65 3.90 12.29
N GLU A 124 3.76 4.09 12.99
CA GLU A 124 4.81 5.04 12.68
C GLU A 124 6.16 4.31 12.60
N ILE A 125 7.09 4.89 11.84
CA ILE A 125 8.47 4.38 11.72
C ILE A 125 9.43 5.50 12.12
N ALA A 126 10.61 5.13 12.63
CA ALA A 126 11.56 6.09 13.20
C ALA A 126 11.95 7.22 12.24
N ASP A 127 12.11 6.89 10.95
CA ASP A 127 12.50 7.83 9.90
C ASP A 127 11.30 8.34 9.08
N GLY A 128 10.07 8.11 9.54
CA GLY A 128 8.83 8.50 8.88
C GLY A 128 8.51 9.98 9.11
N LEU A 129 8.10 10.67 8.04
CA LEU A 129 7.61 12.05 8.12
C LEU A 129 6.15 12.12 8.60
N GLN A 130 5.38 11.08 8.32
CA GLN A 130 3.99 10.90 8.72
C GLN A 130 3.75 9.44 9.15
N PRO A 131 2.70 9.14 9.95
CA PRO A 131 2.22 7.78 10.17
C PRO A 131 1.80 7.11 8.86
N ALA A 132 1.60 5.79 8.86
CA ALA A 132 1.21 5.02 7.68
C ALA A 132 -0.09 5.53 7.02
N TRP A 133 -0.94 6.20 7.78
CA TRP A 133 -2.14 6.87 7.25
C TRP A 133 -1.85 7.87 6.13
N GLY A 134 -0.75 8.61 6.23
CA GLY A 134 -0.27 9.51 5.19
C GLY A 134 -1.10 10.77 4.95
N GLU A 135 -0.59 11.59 4.05
CA GLU A 135 -1.22 12.83 3.60
C GLU A 135 -1.81 12.65 2.21
N VAL A 136 -2.97 13.30 1.98
CA VAL A 136 -3.68 13.21 0.69
C VAL A 136 -2.80 13.82 -0.38
N VAL A 137 -2.59 13.07 -1.47
CA VAL A 137 -1.94 13.59 -2.66
C VAL A 137 -2.95 14.53 -3.32
N PRO A 138 -2.67 15.85 -3.42
CA PRO A 138 -3.58 16.76 -4.08
C PRO A 138 -3.70 16.39 -5.55
N ASP A 139 -4.91 16.52 -6.11
CA ASP A 139 -5.10 16.41 -7.55
C ASP A 139 -4.18 17.42 -8.25
N ALA A 140 -3.39 16.94 -9.21
CA ALA A 140 -2.65 17.84 -10.09
C ALA A 140 -3.66 18.55 -10.99
N GLU A 141 -3.83 19.86 -10.80
CA GLU A 141 -4.61 20.73 -11.70
C GLU A 141 -4.10 20.70 -13.15
#